data_AF-A0A822D379-F1
#
_entry.id   AF-A0A822D379-F1
#
_cell.length_a   1.000
_cell.length_b   1.000
_cell.length_c   1.000
_cell.angle_alpha   90.00
_cell.angle_beta   90.00
_cell.angle_gamma   90.00
#
_symmetry.space_group_name_H-M   'P 1'
#
loop_
_entity.id
_entity.type
_entity.pdbx_description
1 polymer ?
#
loop_
_entity_poly.entity_id
_entity_poly.type
_entity_poly.pdbx_seq_one_letter_code
_entity_poly.pdbx_strand_id
1 'polypeptide(L)' 'MATRRLLTGYEILIDRRANKGTAFTIEERQTFRIHGLLPPTVTTPHLQVERLMENLRNMPD' A
#
# COMPACT_ATOMS: atom_id res chain seq x y z
N MET A 1 18.44 19.02 14.69
CA MET A 1 18.40 17.79 13.87
C MET A 1 17.08 17.10 14.17
N ALA A 2 16.11 17.12 13.25
CA ALA A 2 14.84 16.41 13.47
C ALA A 2 15.07 14.92 13.26
N THR A 3 14.89 14.11 14.30
CA THR A 3 14.94 12.65 14.21
C THR A 3 13.81 12.19 13.29
N ARG A 4 14.15 11.56 12.16
CA ARG A 4 13.15 10.98 11.26
C ARG A 4 12.53 9.77 11.95
N ARG A 5 11.31 9.94 12.46
CA ARG A 5 10.51 8.83 12.99
C ARG A 5 10.13 7.90 11.84
N LEU A 6 10.34 6.59 12.01
CA LEU A 6 9.86 5.58 11.07
C LEU A 6 8.36 5.38 11.27
N LEU A 7 7.59 5.49 10.19
CA LEU A 7 6.15 5.20 10.20
C LEU A 7 5.96 3.68 10.28
N THR A 8 5.09 3.21 11.18
CA THR A 8 4.78 1.79 11.36
C THR A 8 3.31 1.60 11.70
N GLY A 9 2.82 0.36 11.65
CA GLY A 9 1.43 0.03 11.94
C GLY A 9 0.47 0.83 11.07
N TYR A 10 -0.61 1.32 11.66
CA TYR A 10 -1.60 2.10 10.92
C TYR A 10 -1.05 3.43 10.37
N GLU A 11 -0.03 4.02 11.00
CA GLU A 11 0.52 5.32 10.58
C GLU A 11 1.12 5.27 9.16
N ILE A 12 1.78 4.16 8.79
CA ILE A 12 2.34 3.99 7.45
C ILE A 12 1.25 3.78 6.38
N LEU A 13 0.07 3.31 6.77
CA LEU A 13 -1.05 3.04 5.86
C LEU A 13 -1.85 4.30 5.54
N ILE A 14 -1.86 5.30 6.42
CA ILE A 14 -2.57 6.56 6.16
C ILE A 14 -1.68 7.63 5.53
N ASP A 15 -0.36 7.49 5.61
CA ASP A 15 0.56 8.40 4.95
C ASP A 15 0.56 8.17 3.42
N ARG A 16 0.10 9.19 2.68
CA ARG A 16 -0.04 9.11 1.21
C ARG A 16 1.28 8.88 0.45
N ARG A 17 2.42 9.22 1.05
CA ARG A 17 3.73 9.11 0.41
C ARG A 17 4.39 7.77 0.67
N ALA A 18 4.15 7.18 1.84
CA ALA A 18 4.70 5.88 2.23
C ALA A 18 3.78 4.70 1.88
N ASN A 19 2.46 4.91 1.87
CA ASN A 19 1.51 3.85 1.61
C ASN A 19 1.58 3.38 0.15
N LYS A 20 1.83 2.09 -0.04
CA LYS A 20 1.75 1.40 -1.34
C LYS A 20 0.70 0.30 -1.39
N GLY A 21 -0.18 0.25 -0.39
CA GLY A 21 -1.29 -0.68 -0.28
C GLY A 21 -0.84 -2.13 -0.38
N THR A 22 -1.51 -2.92 -1.20
CA THR A 22 -1.19 -4.34 -1.41
C THR A 22 0.19 -4.59 -2.04
N ALA A 23 0.90 -3.55 -2.49
CA ALA A 23 2.27 -3.68 -2.99
C ALA A 23 3.35 -3.76 -1.89
N PHE A 24 2.98 -3.66 -0.60
CA PHE A 24 3.88 -4.09 0.47
C PHE A 24 4.16 -5.59 0.36
N THR A 25 5.44 -5.97 0.29
CA THR A 25 5.87 -7.38 0.33
C THR A 25 5.58 -7.99 1.70
N ILE A 26 5.63 -9.31 1.82
CA ILE A 26 5.41 -9.98 3.11
C ILE A 26 6.45 -9.55 4.15
N GLU A 27 7.71 -9.43 3.75
CA GLU A 27 8.82 -8.98 4.60
C GLU A 27 8.59 -7.55 5.11
N GLU A 28 8.17 -6.64 4.23
CA GLU A 28 7.86 -5.26 4.61
C GLU A 28 6.64 -5.21 5.55
N ARG A 29 5.62 -6.05 5.30
CA ARG A 29 4.44 -6.10 6.16
C ARG A 29 4.81 -6.55 7.58
N GLN A 30 5.72 -7.49 7.73
CA GLN A 30 6.24 -7.91 9.02
C GLN A 30 7.08 -6.80 9.67
N THR A 31 7.99 -6.21 8.89
CA THR A 31 8.90 -5.14 9.35
C THR A 31 8.16 -3.90 9.84
N PHE A 32 7.16 -3.44 9.07
CA PHE A 32 6.35 -2.28 9.42
C PHE A 32 5.17 -2.62 10.34
N ARG A 33 5.02 -3.87 10.79
CA ARG A 33 3.96 -4.32 11.70
C ARG A 33 2.54 -4.09 11.15
N ILE A 34 2.37 -4.34 9.86
CA ILE A 34 1.09 -4.22 9.13
C ILE A 34 0.62 -5.57 8.54
N HIS A 35 1.31 -6.67 8.85
CA HIS A 35 0.84 -8.00 8.50
C HIS A 35 -0.51 -8.28 9.19
N GLY A 36 -1.52 -8.69 8.41
CA GLY A 36 -2.90 -8.82 8.87
C GLY A 36 -3.77 -7.56 8.71
N LEU A 37 -3.18 -6.38 8.46
CA LEU A 37 -3.93 -5.13 8.24
C LEU A 37 -4.24 -4.86 6.75
N LEU A 38 -3.70 -5.67 5.85
CA LEU A 38 -3.90 -5.58 4.41
C LEU A 38 -4.46 -6.89 3.87
N PRO A 39 -5.22 -6.87 2.75
CA PRO A 39 -5.59 -8.08 2.04
C PRO A 39 -4.36 -8.97 1.77
N PRO A 40 -4.47 -10.32 1.81
CA PRO A 40 -3.32 -11.22 1.81
C PRO A 40 -2.50 -11.17 0.51
N THR A 41 -3.11 -10.79 -0.61
CA THR A 41 -2.44 -10.71 -1.91
C THR A 41 -1.39 -9.59 -1.92
N VAL A 42 -0.20 -9.92 -2.43
CA VAL A 42 0.83 -8.94 -2.81
C VAL A 42 0.66 -8.61 -4.29
N THR A 43 0.58 -7.33 -4.64
CA THR A 43 0.40 -6.87 -6.04
C THR A 43 1.60 -6.07 -6.51
N THR A 44 1.83 -6.02 -7.83
CA THR A 44 2.82 -5.12 -8.41
C THR A 44 2.19 -3.74 -8.69
N PRO A 45 2.99 -2.65 -8.76
CA PRO A 45 2.49 -1.35 -9.18
C PRO A 45 1.83 -1.38 -10.57
N HIS A 46 2.38 -2.17 -11.50
CA HIS A 46 1.81 -2.32 -12.85
C HIS A 46 0.40 -2.89 -12.82
N LEU A 47 0.18 -3.98 -12.05
CA LEU A 47 -1.14 -4.59 -11.89
C LEU A 47 -2.13 -3.65 -11.20
N GLN A 48 -1.67 -2.81 -10.27
CA GLN A 48 -2.52 -1.80 -9.64
C GLN A 48 -2.96 -0.73 -10.64
N VAL A 49 -2.06 -0.28 -11.51
CA VAL A 49 -2.39 0.68 -12.58
C VAL A 49 -3.37 0.05 -13.57
N GLU A 50 -3.13 -1.18 -14.00
CA GLU A 50 -4.01 -1.91 -14.93
C GLU A 50 -5.44 -2.00 -14.40
N ARG A 51 -5.61 -2.48 -13.15
CA ARG A 51 -6.92 -2.55 -12.47
C ARG A 51 -7.59 -1.19 -12.33
N LEU A 52 -6.82 -0.14 -12.01
CA LEU A 52 -7.36 1.21 -11.92
C LEU A 52 -7.88 1.69 -13.28
N MET A 53 -7.11 1.46 -14.35
CA MET A 53 -7.50 1.85 -15.70
C MET A 53 -8.72 1.07 -16.20
N GLU A 54 -8.83 -0.21 -15.86
CA GLU A 54 -10.05 -1.00 -16.12
C GLU A 54 -11.26 -0.41 -15.40
N ASN A 55 -11.13 -0.10 -14.10
CA ASN A 55 -12.21 0.50 -13.33
C ASN A 55 -12.63 1.87 -13.89
N LEU A 56 -11.67 2.71 -14.31
CA LEU A 56 -11.95 4.01 -14.91
C LEU A 56 -12.71 3.88 -16.23
N ARG A 57 -12.34 2.92 -17.09
CA ARG A 57 -13.05 2.67 -18.36
C ARG A 57 -14.48 2.17 -18.17
N ASN A 58 -14.74 1.49 -17.06
CA ASN A 58 -16.06 0.93 -16.75
C ASN A 58 -16.92 1.88 -15.90
N MET A 59 -16.40 3.07 -15.55
CA MET A 59 -17.14 4.05 -14.75
C MET A 59 -18.21 4.69 -15.65
N PRO A 60 -19.50 4.67 -15.25
CA PRO A 60 -20.54 5.38 -15.99
C PRO A 60 -20.32 6.90 -15.92
N ASP A 61 -20.83 7.61 -16.93
CA ASP A 61 -20.82 9.07 -16.99
C ASP A 61 -21.58 9.73 -15.83
#